data_AF-A0A9P6A9K7-F1
#
_entry.id   AF-A0A9P6A9K7-F1
#
_cell.length_a   1.000
_cell.length_b   1.000
_cell.length_c   1.000
_cell.angle_alpha   90.00
_cell.angle_beta   90.00
_cell.angle_gamma   90.00
#
_symmetry.space_group_name_H-M   'P 1'
#
loop_
_entity.id
_entity.type
_entity.pdbx_description
1 polymer ?
#
loop_
_entity_poly.entity_id
_entity_poly.type
_entity_poly.pdbx_seq_one_letter_code
_entity_poly.pdbx_strand_id
1 'polypeptide(L)'
;MGAMETLTECINSLKFDGSPDEKNKHKKIYTYIEQHFVASAKGPPPLDVLIYASRNILFPTLNIDQMSDLLDLLSTVETHRRHIVLKADDALAFHAHWKNENVEESVLLTAEEYHFVGSIVVENSAMRDSYKSVISALCQMDIYHLWTRPEPSIAKLAVRMNEYYPPSNKNYQRQPALLFHADLSATERADIEVTCRETVEFFQQSLSWALSHADPGQQLSECFQSDKFANICRPDSVKFAVDGAAAYLTRVQEDFHKFERIFKNGSTTV
;
A
#
# COMPACT_ATOMS: atom_id res chain seq x y z
N MET A 1 -25.36 -6.86 15.15
CA MET A 1 -24.51 -6.45 14.03
C MET A 1 -23.67 -5.28 14.50
N GLY A 2 -22.36 -5.47 14.60
CA GLY A 2 -21.44 -4.45 15.08
C GLY A 2 -21.28 -3.29 14.08
N ALA A 3 -20.81 -2.13 14.57
CA ALA A 3 -20.60 -0.97 13.71
C ALA A 3 -19.59 -1.24 12.58
N MET A 4 -18.61 -2.11 12.81
CA MET A 4 -17.65 -2.54 11.79
C MET A 4 -18.27 -3.48 10.75
N GLU A 5 -19.06 -4.47 11.16
CA GLU A 5 -19.69 -5.43 10.23
C GLU A 5 -20.56 -4.71 9.18
N THR A 6 -21.33 -3.71 9.63
CA THR A 6 -22.18 -2.90 8.75
C THR A 6 -21.35 -2.09 7.74
N LEU A 7 -20.21 -1.55 8.17
CA LEU A 7 -19.29 -0.82 7.30
C LEU A 7 -18.65 -1.75 6.28
N THR A 8 -18.15 -2.91 6.72
CA THR A 8 -17.51 -3.91 5.86
C THR A 8 -18.49 -4.40 4.78
N GLU A 9 -19.74 -4.69 5.12
CA GLU A 9 -20.78 -5.06 4.14
C GLU A 9 -21.02 -3.95 3.10
N CYS A 10 -21.12 -2.70 3.56
CA CYS A 10 -21.31 -1.56 2.68
C CYS A 10 -20.11 -1.37 1.72
N ILE A 11 -18.88 -1.50 2.22
CA ILE A 11 -17.66 -1.42 1.41
C ILE A 11 -17.60 -2.56 0.39
N ASN A 12 -17.92 -3.79 0.81
CA ASN A 12 -17.89 -4.97 -0.06
C ASN A 12 -18.95 -4.93 -1.18
N SER A 13 -19.98 -4.08 -1.04
CA SER A 13 -20.99 -3.86 -2.07
C SER A 13 -20.55 -2.92 -3.21
N LEU A 14 -19.39 -2.26 -3.06
CA LEU A 14 -18.82 -1.37 -4.06
C LEU A 14 -18.08 -2.16 -5.15
N LYS A 15 -18.14 -1.63 -6.37
CA LYS A 15 -17.41 -2.09 -7.55
C LYS A 15 -16.23 -1.19 -7.90
N PHE A 16 -16.21 0.03 -7.38
CA PHE A 16 -15.23 1.07 -7.69
C PHE A 16 -15.15 1.36 -9.20
N ASP A 17 -16.30 1.32 -9.87
CA ASP A 17 -16.44 1.56 -11.32
C ASP A 17 -16.77 3.02 -11.66
N GLY A 18 -17.02 3.86 -10.65
CA GLY A 18 -17.31 5.28 -10.82
C GLY A 18 -18.73 5.55 -11.35
N SER A 19 -19.60 4.53 -11.37
CA SER A 19 -20.96 4.68 -11.87
C SER A 19 -21.79 5.64 -10.99
N PRO A 20 -22.83 6.29 -11.54
CA PRO A 20 -23.70 7.18 -10.77
C PRO A 20 -24.37 6.51 -9.56
N ASP A 21 -24.63 5.20 -9.62
CA ASP A 21 -25.18 4.40 -8.52
C ASP A 21 -24.19 4.32 -7.33
N GLU A 22 -22.88 4.29 -7.59
CA GLU A 22 -21.86 4.26 -6.54
C GLU A 22 -21.74 5.56 -5.77
N LYS A 23 -22.00 6.73 -6.39
CA LYS A 23 -21.91 8.02 -5.69
C LYS A 23 -22.77 8.06 -4.42
N ASN A 24 -23.96 7.46 -4.48
CA ASN A 24 -24.85 7.36 -3.32
C ASN A 24 -24.32 6.37 -2.27
N LYS A 25 -23.67 5.28 -2.69
CA LYS A 25 -23.05 4.31 -1.77
C LYS A 25 -21.83 4.91 -1.07
N HIS A 26 -20.95 5.59 -1.81
CA HIS A 26 -19.82 6.34 -1.24
C HIS A 26 -20.30 7.38 -0.23
N LYS A 27 -21.34 8.16 -0.55
CA LYS A 27 -21.90 9.13 0.40
C LYS A 27 -22.35 8.47 1.71
N LYS A 28 -23.05 7.34 1.63
CA LYS A 28 -23.47 6.58 2.83
C LYS A 28 -22.26 6.12 3.64
N ILE A 29 -21.23 5.59 2.99
CA ILE A 29 -20.00 5.14 3.65
C ILE A 29 -19.28 6.31 4.34
N TYR A 30 -19.11 7.45 3.66
CA TYR A 30 -18.49 8.63 4.27
C TYR A 30 -19.25 9.14 5.49
N THR A 31 -20.58 9.30 5.37
CA THR A 31 -21.42 9.73 6.50
C THR A 31 -21.31 8.74 7.66
N TYR A 32 -21.29 7.44 7.38
CA TYR A 32 -21.11 6.42 8.39
C TYR A 32 -19.74 6.52 9.07
N ILE A 33 -18.67 6.73 8.28
CA ILE A 33 -17.31 6.86 8.82
C ILE A 33 -17.18 8.08 9.73
N GLU A 34 -17.72 9.22 9.29
CA GLU A 34 -17.71 10.46 10.05
C GLU A 34 -18.42 10.33 11.39
N GLN A 35 -19.62 9.71 11.37
CA GLN A 35 -20.45 9.53 12.56
C GLN A 35 -19.87 8.53 13.57
N HIS A 36 -19.25 7.45 13.10
CA HIS A 36 -18.87 6.33 13.97
C HIS A 36 -17.38 6.23 14.29
N PHE A 37 -16.49 6.73 13.43
CA PHE A 37 -15.04 6.58 13.62
C PHE A 37 -14.32 7.91 13.80
N VAL A 38 -14.70 8.96 13.08
CA VAL A 38 -14.05 10.27 13.23
C VAL A 38 -14.49 10.95 14.53
N ALA A 39 -15.80 10.97 14.81
CA ALA A 39 -16.34 11.58 16.02
C ALA A 39 -15.91 10.88 17.33
N SER A 40 -15.46 9.62 17.25
CA SER A 40 -15.11 8.78 18.40
C SER A 40 -13.61 8.40 18.43
N ALA A 41 -12.77 9.08 17.66
CA ALA A 41 -11.39 8.65 17.38
C ALA A 41 -10.54 8.46 18.66
N LYS A 42 -10.38 7.19 19.07
CA LYS A 42 -9.38 6.73 20.04
C LYS A 42 -8.63 5.56 19.41
N GLY A 43 -7.44 5.81 18.90
CA GLY A 43 -6.56 4.78 18.30
C GLY A 43 -6.42 4.91 16.78
N PRO A 44 -5.67 3.97 16.16
CA PRO A 44 -5.46 3.96 14.72
C PRO A 44 -6.78 3.74 13.96
N PRO A 45 -6.90 4.27 12.72
CA PRO A 45 -8.08 4.06 11.90
C PRO A 45 -8.35 2.55 11.68
N PRO A 46 -9.62 2.11 11.60
CA PRO A 46 -9.94 0.72 11.30
C PRO A 46 -9.37 0.29 9.95
N LEU A 47 -8.91 -0.97 9.84
CA LEU A 47 -8.29 -1.50 8.62
C LEU A 47 -9.20 -1.33 7.38
N ASP A 48 -10.49 -1.64 7.51
CA ASP A 48 -11.44 -1.52 6.40
C ASP A 48 -11.58 -0.08 5.89
N VAL A 49 -11.43 0.91 6.77
CA VAL A 49 -11.45 2.34 6.38
C VAL A 49 -10.19 2.69 5.60
N LEU A 50 -9.02 2.20 6.02
CA LEU A 50 -7.76 2.40 5.32
C LEU A 50 -7.81 1.75 3.93
N ILE A 51 -8.28 0.52 3.83
CA ILE A 51 -8.40 -0.22 2.56
C ILE A 51 -9.40 0.47 1.63
N TYR A 52 -10.53 0.94 2.15
CA TYR A 52 -11.49 1.72 1.38
C TYR A 52 -10.87 3.01 0.84
N ALA A 53 -10.16 3.77 1.67
CA ALA A 53 -9.47 4.98 1.25
C ALA A 53 -8.42 4.70 0.15
N SER A 54 -7.60 3.66 0.32
CA SER A 54 -6.62 3.24 -0.69
C SER A 54 -7.29 2.85 -2.01
N ARG A 55 -8.39 2.07 -1.96
CA ARG A 55 -9.12 1.66 -3.18
C ARG A 55 -9.75 2.84 -3.91
N ASN A 56 -10.22 3.87 -3.20
CA ASN A 56 -10.72 5.10 -3.84
C ASN A 56 -9.62 5.91 -4.54
N ILE A 57 -8.36 5.80 -4.09
CA ILE A 57 -7.23 6.41 -4.80
C ILE A 57 -6.83 5.55 -6.01
N LEU A 58 -6.92 4.23 -5.90
CA LEU A 58 -6.53 3.30 -6.98
C LEU A 58 -7.56 3.20 -8.12
N PHE A 59 -8.85 3.33 -7.82
CA PHE A 59 -9.94 2.97 -8.75
C PHE A 59 -11.05 4.05 -8.85
N PRO A 60 -11.77 4.12 -10.00
CA PRO A 60 -11.62 3.31 -11.23
C PRO A 60 -10.38 3.67 -12.05
N THR A 61 -9.78 4.82 -11.77
CA THR A 61 -8.52 5.26 -12.35
C THR A 61 -7.69 5.84 -11.23
N LEU A 62 -6.41 5.50 -11.23
CA LEU A 62 -5.48 5.96 -10.22
C LEU A 62 -5.47 7.50 -10.13
N ASN A 63 -5.74 8.03 -8.94
CA ASN A 63 -5.58 9.44 -8.62
C ASN A 63 -4.12 9.73 -8.22
N ILE A 64 -3.28 10.04 -9.22
CA ILE A 64 -1.84 10.28 -9.04
C ILE A 64 -1.56 11.46 -8.10
N ASP A 65 -2.44 12.46 -8.04
CA ASP A 65 -2.27 13.61 -7.14
C ASP A 65 -2.27 13.21 -5.65
N GLN A 66 -2.86 12.07 -5.32
CA GLN A 66 -2.90 11.51 -3.97
C GLN A 66 -1.87 10.40 -3.72
N MET A 67 -0.79 10.35 -4.50
CA MET A 67 0.21 9.28 -4.36
C MET A 67 0.83 9.21 -2.95
N SER A 68 1.22 10.35 -2.36
CA SER A 68 1.76 10.36 -1.00
C SER A 68 0.77 9.81 0.02
N ASP A 69 -0.51 10.20 -0.08
CA ASP A 69 -1.57 9.70 0.79
C ASP A 69 -1.74 8.18 0.63
N LEU A 70 -1.71 7.67 -0.60
CA LEU A 70 -1.78 6.24 -0.88
C LEU A 70 -0.61 5.46 -0.25
N LEU A 71 0.61 5.98 -0.36
CA LEU A 71 1.80 5.35 0.22
C LEU A 71 1.70 5.31 1.76
N ASP A 72 1.21 6.38 2.40
CA ASP A 72 1.00 6.41 3.85
C ASP A 72 -0.13 5.49 4.31
N LEU A 73 -1.22 5.41 3.54
CA LEU A 73 -2.31 4.46 3.78
C LEU A 73 -1.80 3.01 3.69
N LEU A 74 -1.04 2.67 2.64
CA LEU A 74 -0.42 1.34 2.49
C LEU A 74 0.54 1.02 3.63
N SER A 75 1.33 2.00 4.08
CA SER A 75 2.24 1.84 5.23
C SER A 75 1.47 1.54 6.53
N THR A 76 0.31 2.19 6.69
CA THR A 76 -0.56 1.95 7.84
C THR A 76 -1.21 0.56 7.75
N VAL A 77 -1.65 0.12 6.58
CA VAL A 77 -2.12 -1.25 6.33
C VAL A 77 -1.02 -2.28 6.64
N GLU A 78 0.21 -2.04 6.22
CA GLU A 78 1.37 -2.91 6.55
C GLU A 78 1.59 -3.00 8.05
N THR A 79 1.36 -1.93 8.80
CA THR A 79 1.43 -1.94 10.27
C THR A 79 0.40 -2.91 10.87
N HIS A 80 -0.84 -2.92 10.35
CA HIS A 80 -1.86 -3.90 10.75
C HIS A 80 -1.44 -5.34 10.39
N ARG A 81 -0.91 -5.56 9.19
CA ARG A 81 -0.44 -6.88 8.75
C ARG A 81 0.68 -7.40 9.65
N ARG A 82 1.68 -6.57 9.95
CA ARG A 82 2.79 -6.95 10.85
C ARG A 82 2.30 -7.25 12.27
N HIS A 83 1.30 -6.51 12.74
CA HIS A 83 0.69 -6.77 14.04
C HIS A 83 0.05 -8.17 14.08
N ILE A 84 -0.74 -8.55 13.07
CA ILE A 84 -1.34 -9.90 13.04
C ILE A 84 -0.30 -11.00 12.90
N VAL A 85 0.80 -10.78 12.17
CA VAL A 85 1.90 -11.75 12.09
C VAL A 85 2.53 -11.98 13.45
N LEU A 86 2.82 -10.91 14.20
CA LEU A 86 3.37 -11.02 15.55
C LEU A 86 2.43 -11.80 16.48
N LYS A 87 1.14 -11.48 16.43
CA LYS A 87 0.12 -12.19 17.23
C LYS A 87 -0.09 -13.63 16.81
N ALA A 88 0.06 -13.94 15.52
CA ALA A 88 0.04 -15.29 15.01
C ALA A 88 1.21 -16.11 15.55
N ASP A 89 2.41 -15.55 15.55
CA ASP A 89 3.61 -16.19 16.09
C ASP A 89 3.47 -16.47 17.60
N ASP A 90 3.01 -15.48 18.37
CA ASP A 90 2.71 -15.62 19.80
C ASP A 90 1.70 -16.77 20.05
N ALA A 91 0.63 -16.83 19.26
CA ALA A 91 -0.42 -17.85 19.40
C ALA A 91 0.08 -19.26 19.07
N LEU A 92 0.96 -19.41 18.07
CA LEU A 92 1.58 -20.69 17.74
C LEU A 92 2.55 -21.15 18.84
N ALA A 93 3.35 -20.23 19.39
CA ALA A 93 4.24 -20.52 20.51
C ALA A 93 3.44 -20.95 21.76
N PHE A 94 2.35 -20.25 22.07
CA PHE A 94 1.43 -20.61 23.14
C PHE A 94 0.82 -22.00 22.92
N HIS A 95 0.30 -22.27 21.72
CA HIS A 95 -0.26 -23.58 21.37
C HIS A 95 0.78 -24.69 21.55
N ALA A 96 2.02 -24.49 21.08
CA ALA A 96 3.08 -25.48 21.19
C ALA A 96 3.49 -25.77 22.64
N HIS A 97 3.48 -24.76 23.50
CA HIS A 97 3.82 -24.90 24.91
C HIS A 97 2.79 -25.74 25.67
N TRP A 98 1.50 -25.44 25.51
CA TRP A 98 0.43 -26.05 26.30
C TRP A 98 -0.15 -27.33 25.70
N LYS A 99 0.13 -27.67 24.45
CA LYS A 99 -0.45 -28.86 23.77
C LYS A 99 -0.23 -30.18 24.51
N ASN A 100 0.86 -30.29 25.27
CA ASN A 100 1.22 -31.52 25.99
C ASN A 100 0.89 -31.46 27.48
N GLU A 101 0.41 -30.32 27.98
CA GLU A 101 0.03 -30.15 29.38
C GLU A 101 -1.49 -30.19 29.49
N ASN A 102 -2.03 -31.08 30.34
CA ASN A 102 -3.46 -31.16 30.63
C ASN A 102 -3.86 -30.00 31.57
N VAL A 103 -3.85 -28.78 31.05
CA VAL A 103 -4.36 -27.61 31.77
C VAL A 103 -5.79 -27.36 31.35
N GLU A 104 -6.74 -27.64 32.27
CA GLU A 104 -8.19 -27.53 32.07
C GLU A 104 -8.64 -26.12 31.62
N GLU A 105 -7.83 -25.08 31.83
CA GLU A 105 -8.14 -23.69 31.48
C GLU A 105 -7.52 -23.21 30.16
N SER A 106 -6.69 -24.03 29.49
CA SER A 106 -6.05 -23.60 28.23
C SER A 106 -6.95 -23.81 27.01
N VAL A 107 -7.29 -22.71 26.31
CA VAL A 107 -7.97 -22.77 25.01
C VAL A 107 -6.93 -22.88 23.90
N LEU A 108 -6.82 -24.07 23.31
CA LEU A 108 -5.90 -24.33 22.20
C LEU A 108 -6.60 -24.10 20.85
N LEU A 109 -5.81 -23.64 19.87
CA LEU A 109 -6.24 -23.58 18.47
C LEU A 109 -6.71 -24.96 17.96
N THR A 110 -7.80 -24.98 17.22
CA THR A 110 -8.21 -26.15 16.41
C THR A 110 -7.18 -26.43 15.31
N ALA A 111 -7.24 -27.61 14.69
CA ALA A 111 -6.34 -27.95 13.59
C ALA A 111 -6.43 -26.98 12.40
N GLU A 112 -7.64 -26.50 12.08
CA GLU A 112 -7.86 -25.52 11.01
C GLU A 112 -7.28 -24.15 11.38
N GLU A 113 -7.52 -23.68 12.61
CA GLU A 113 -6.98 -22.43 13.11
C GLU A 113 -5.46 -22.46 13.19
N TYR A 114 -4.87 -23.55 13.69
CA TYR A 114 -3.43 -23.74 13.75
C TYR A 114 -2.80 -23.67 12.34
N HIS A 115 -3.41 -24.34 11.36
CA HIS A 115 -2.93 -24.30 9.99
C HIS A 115 -2.98 -22.89 9.40
N PHE A 116 -4.09 -22.18 9.59
CA PHE A 116 -4.25 -20.81 9.08
C PHE A 116 -3.32 -19.80 9.78
N VAL A 117 -3.22 -19.85 11.10
CA VAL A 117 -2.29 -18.98 11.85
C VAL A 117 -0.85 -19.30 11.44
N GLY A 118 -0.54 -20.58 11.21
CA GLY A 118 0.72 -21.04 10.63
C GLY A 118 1.02 -20.41 9.27
N SER A 119 0.04 -20.38 8.35
CA SER A 119 0.25 -19.79 7.03
C SER A 119 0.56 -18.28 7.09
N ILE A 120 -0.04 -17.53 8.03
CA ILE A 120 0.28 -16.10 8.21
C ILE A 120 1.78 -15.90 8.51
N VAL A 121 2.36 -16.71 9.39
CA VAL A 121 3.77 -16.60 9.76
C VAL A 121 4.68 -17.07 8.63
N VAL A 122 4.35 -18.20 7.99
CA VAL A 122 5.12 -18.77 6.88
C VAL A 122 5.18 -17.81 5.68
N GLU A 123 4.06 -17.17 5.34
CA GLU A 123 3.95 -16.29 4.18
C GLU A 123 4.44 -14.86 4.45
N ASN A 124 4.84 -14.54 5.68
CA ASN A 124 5.24 -13.18 6.08
C ASN A 124 6.33 -12.58 5.17
N SER A 125 7.36 -13.35 4.80
CA SER A 125 8.42 -12.86 3.92
C SER A 125 7.89 -12.50 2.54
N ALA A 126 7.09 -13.39 1.93
CA ALA A 126 6.53 -13.16 0.60
C ALA A 126 5.58 -11.95 0.59
N MET A 127 4.76 -11.79 1.65
CA MET A 127 3.90 -10.63 1.82
C MET A 127 4.69 -9.34 2.00
N ARG A 128 5.81 -9.37 2.73
CA ARG A 128 6.71 -8.21 2.87
C ARG A 128 7.37 -7.84 1.54
N ASP A 129 7.78 -8.83 0.75
CA ASP A 129 8.33 -8.59 -0.59
C ASP A 129 7.29 -8.01 -1.55
N SER A 130 6.03 -8.48 -1.48
CA SER A 130 4.91 -7.90 -2.23
C SER A 130 4.67 -6.44 -1.85
N TYR A 131 4.61 -6.11 -0.55
CA TYR A 131 4.48 -4.75 -0.06
C TYR A 131 5.58 -3.82 -0.60
N LYS A 132 6.85 -4.23 -0.49
CA LYS A 132 7.99 -3.45 -1.00
C LYS A 132 7.90 -3.22 -2.50
N SER A 133 7.57 -4.27 -3.25
CA SER A 133 7.44 -4.20 -4.71
C SER A 133 6.36 -3.20 -5.12
N VAL A 134 5.23 -3.18 -4.41
CA VAL A 134 4.15 -2.21 -4.61
C VAL A 134 4.61 -0.78 -4.31
N ILE A 135 5.25 -0.54 -3.15
CA ILE A 135 5.75 0.79 -2.77
C ILE A 135 6.76 1.30 -3.80
N SER A 136 7.74 0.50 -4.19
CA SER A 136 8.74 0.90 -5.19
C SER A 136 8.11 1.21 -6.54
N ALA A 137 7.17 0.37 -7.01
CA ALA A 137 6.51 0.59 -8.29
C ALA A 137 5.65 1.87 -8.30
N LEU A 138 4.94 2.15 -7.20
CA LEU A 138 4.16 3.38 -7.03
C LEU A 138 5.04 4.64 -7.01
N CYS A 139 6.16 4.59 -6.28
CA CYS A 139 7.15 5.68 -6.25
C CYS A 139 7.73 5.95 -7.64
N GLN A 140 8.19 4.92 -8.37
CA GLN A 140 8.72 5.07 -9.72
C GLN A 140 7.68 5.67 -10.67
N MET A 141 6.45 5.17 -10.61
CA MET A 141 5.37 5.63 -11.47
C MET A 141 5.03 7.11 -11.25
N ASP A 142 4.93 7.58 -10.00
CA ASP A 142 4.69 9.00 -9.72
C ASP A 142 5.82 9.88 -10.24
N ILE A 143 7.06 9.46 -10.03
CA ILE A 143 8.23 10.15 -10.55
C ILE A 143 8.21 10.22 -12.09
N TYR A 144 7.91 9.11 -12.76
CA TYR A 144 7.80 9.07 -14.21
C TYR A 144 6.67 9.98 -14.72
N HIS A 145 5.53 9.97 -14.05
CA HIS A 145 4.43 10.89 -14.37
C HIS A 145 4.86 12.35 -14.22
N LEU A 146 5.52 12.71 -13.12
CA LEU A 146 5.99 14.07 -12.87
C LEU A 146 7.03 14.55 -13.90
N TRP A 147 7.90 13.64 -14.36
CA TRP A 147 8.90 13.92 -15.39
C TRP A 147 8.29 14.11 -16.78
N THR A 148 7.31 13.28 -17.13
CA THR A 148 6.80 13.17 -18.50
C THR A 148 5.53 13.97 -18.76
N ARG A 149 4.92 14.60 -17.76
CA ARG A 149 3.70 15.41 -17.94
C ARG A 149 3.93 16.64 -18.84
N PRO A 150 2.87 17.17 -19.50
CA PRO A 150 2.98 18.32 -20.41
C PRO A 150 3.63 19.57 -19.79
N GLU A 151 3.37 19.82 -18.51
CA GLU A 151 3.90 20.95 -17.75
C GLU A 151 4.76 20.46 -16.58
N PRO A 152 6.00 19.99 -16.82
CA PRO A 152 6.83 19.41 -15.78
C PRO A 152 7.17 20.45 -14.70
N SER A 153 6.98 20.08 -13.43
CA SER A 153 7.43 20.89 -12.31
C SER A 153 8.67 20.24 -11.71
N ILE A 154 9.84 20.77 -12.08
CA ILE A 154 11.13 20.31 -11.55
C ILE A 154 11.17 20.44 -10.03
N ALA A 155 10.52 21.46 -9.47
CA ALA A 155 10.41 21.63 -8.02
C ALA A 155 9.63 20.47 -7.36
N LYS A 156 8.44 20.12 -7.89
CA LYS A 156 7.66 18.97 -7.36
C LYS A 156 8.41 17.66 -7.54
N LEU A 157 9.04 17.45 -8.70
CA LEU A 157 9.87 16.28 -8.97
C LEU A 157 11.03 16.16 -7.97
N ALA A 158 11.77 17.24 -7.73
CA ALA A 158 12.87 17.26 -6.78
C ALA A 158 12.39 16.98 -5.35
N VAL A 159 11.24 17.51 -4.95
CA VAL A 159 10.62 17.18 -3.65
C VAL A 159 10.33 15.69 -3.57
N ARG A 160 9.66 15.11 -4.57
CA ARG A 160 9.29 13.69 -4.57
C ARG A 160 10.49 12.75 -4.62
N MET A 161 11.53 13.09 -5.39
CA MET A 161 12.80 12.35 -5.37
C MET A 161 13.40 12.30 -3.97
N ASN A 162 13.35 13.39 -3.21
CA ASN A 162 13.86 13.42 -1.84
C ASN A 162 12.96 12.67 -0.85
N GLU A 163 11.64 12.70 -1.04
CA GLU A 163 10.68 11.98 -0.20
C GLU A 163 10.77 10.45 -0.40
N TYR A 164 10.94 10.00 -1.64
CA TYR A 164 11.00 8.58 -1.98
C TYR A 164 12.39 7.99 -1.79
N TYR A 165 13.45 8.76 -2.08
CA TYR A 165 14.84 8.30 -2.03
C TYR A 165 15.72 9.12 -1.07
N PRO A 166 15.32 9.29 0.21
CA PRO A 166 16.07 10.11 1.16
C PRO A 166 17.54 9.70 1.35
N PRO A 167 17.94 8.40 1.38
CA PRO A 167 19.34 8.00 1.55
C PRO A 167 20.27 8.55 0.46
N SER A 168 19.74 8.82 -0.74
CA SER A 168 20.52 9.32 -1.87
C SER A 168 20.85 10.82 -1.77
N ASN A 169 20.22 11.57 -0.86
CA ASN A 169 20.53 12.97 -0.61
C ASN A 169 21.09 13.17 0.80
N LYS A 170 22.42 13.08 0.94
CA LYS A 170 23.15 13.27 2.22
C LYS A 170 22.91 14.64 2.89
N ASN A 171 22.40 15.61 2.14
CA ASN A 171 22.08 16.96 2.64
C ASN A 171 20.60 17.10 3.05
N TYR A 172 19.76 16.11 2.79
CA TYR A 172 18.36 16.11 3.20
C TYR A 172 18.24 15.74 4.68
N GLN A 173 18.27 16.75 5.54
CA GLN A 173 18.22 16.59 7.00
C GLN A 173 16.79 16.49 7.56
N ARG A 174 15.76 16.45 6.69
CA ARG A 174 14.38 16.27 7.15
C ARG A 174 14.14 14.81 7.52
N GLN A 175 13.35 14.59 8.56
CA GLN A 175 12.80 13.25 8.82
C GLN A 175 12.08 12.77 7.56
N PRO A 176 12.13 11.46 7.25
CA PRO A 176 11.42 10.92 6.09
C PRO A 176 9.97 11.34 6.17
N ALA A 177 9.48 12.04 5.14
CA ALA A 177 8.12 12.58 5.14
C ALA A 177 7.06 11.48 5.09
N LEU A 178 7.42 10.31 4.55
CA LEU A 178 6.52 9.20 4.28
C LEU A 178 6.74 8.05 5.26
N LEU A 179 5.64 7.45 5.68
CA LEU A 179 5.61 6.47 6.77
C LEU A 179 6.34 5.16 6.43
N PHE A 180 6.40 4.78 5.15
CA PHE A 180 7.05 3.52 4.76
C PHE A 180 8.54 3.49 5.08
N HIS A 181 9.21 4.63 5.25
CA HIS A 181 10.65 4.67 5.60
C HIS A 181 10.93 4.33 7.07
N ALA A 182 9.91 4.37 7.93
CA ALA A 182 10.08 4.19 9.37
C ALA A 182 10.50 2.77 9.73
N ASP A 183 10.04 1.77 8.97
CA ASP A 183 10.17 0.36 9.34
C ASP A 183 11.07 -0.48 8.41
N LEU A 184 11.74 0.16 7.45
CA LEU A 184 12.64 -0.52 6.53
C LEU A 184 13.94 -0.95 7.20
N SER A 185 14.28 -2.23 7.02
CA SER A 185 15.60 -2.76 7.34
C SER A 185 16.70 -2.16 6.44
N ALA A 186 17.97 -2.39 6.80
CA ALA A 186 19.10 -1.90 6.01
C ALA A 186 19.09 -2.46 4.58
N THR A 187 18.75 -3.74 4.40
CA THR A 187 18.65 -4.36 3.07
C THR A 187 17.52 -3.75 2.26
N GLU A 188 16.35 -3.52 2.87
CA GLU A 188 15.20 -2.91 2.18
C GLU A 188 15.49 -1.46 1.76
N ARG A 189 16.26 -0.72 2.56
CA ARG A 189 16.76 0.61 2.17
C ARG A 189 17.72 0.55 0.99
N ALA A 190 18.57 -0.48 0.93
CA ALA A 190 19.48 -0.68 -0.21
C ALA A 190 18.70 -1.01 -1.50
N ASP A 191 17.59 -1.75 -1.41
CA ASP A 191 16.69 -2.00 -2.55
C ASP A 191 16.09 -0.68 -3.07
N ILE A 192 15.69 0.23 -2.19
CA ILE A 192 15.21 1.57 -2.59
C ILE A 192 16.30 2.37 -3.31
N GLU A 193 17.57 2.25 -2.90
CA GLU A 193 18.68 2.88 -3.61
C GLU A 193 18.88 2.31 -5.01
N VAL A 194 18.60 1.02 -5.23
CA VAL A 194 18.57 0.41 -6.57
C VAL A 194 17.49 1.07 -7.41
N THR A 195 16.26 1.13 -6.89
CA THR A 195 15.12 1.78 -7.55
C THR A 195 15.39 3.26 -7.87
N CYS A 196 16.11 3.97 -7.00
CA CYS A 196 16.55 5.34 -7.26
C CYS A 196 17.52 5.42 -8.45
N ARG A 197 18.48 4.49 -8.56
CA ARG A 197 19.42 4.46 -9.71
C ARG A 197 18.71 4.18 -11.02
N GLU A 198 17.78 3.22 -11.03
CA GLU A 198 16.93 2.92 -12.19
C GLU A 198 16.12 4.15 -12.61
N THR A 199 15.60 4.91 -11.65
CA THR A 199 14.88 6.17 -11.89
C THR A 199 15.78 7.23 -12.53
N VAL A 200 17.02 7.38 -12.05
CA VAL A 200 17.99 8.32 -12.62
C VAL A 200 18.41 7.91 -14.03
N GLU A 201 18.65 6.63 -14.24
CA GLU A 201 18.98 6.08 -15.57
C GLU A 201 17.85 6.35 -16.55
N PHE A 202 16.59 6.14 -16.14
CA PHE A 202 15.42 6.51 -16.94
C PHE A 202 15.42 7.99 -17.35
N PHE A 203 15.73 8.93 -16.44
CA PHE A 203 15.81 10.34 -16.80
C PHE A 203 16.89 10.61 -17.86
N GLN A 204 18.05 9.98 -17.74
CA GLN A 204 19.15 10.15 -18.69
C GLN A 204 18.78 9.60 -20.07
N GLN A 205 18.21 8.39 -20.11
CA GLN A 205 17.79 7.75 -21.36
C GLN A 205 16.65 8.52 -22.04
N SER A 206 15.61 8.91 -21.29
CA SER A 206 14.48 9.67 -21.82
C SER A 206 14.90 11.05 -22.34
N LEU A 207 15.79 11.75 -21.64
CA LEU A 207 16.33 13.03 -22.09
C LEU A 207 17.18 12.88 -23.36
N SER A 208 18.09 11.90 -23.40
CA SER A 208 18.91 11.61 -24.58
C SER A 208 18.06 11.28 -25.81
N TRP A 209 17.02 10.47 -25.60
CA TRP A 209 16.04 10.15 -26.63
C TRP A 209 15.34 11.42 -27.13
N ALA A 210 14.79 12.25 -26.22
CA ALA A 210 14.05 13.44 -26.60
C ALA A 210 14.93 14.45 -27.35
N LEU A 211 16.17 14.66 -26.93
CA LEU A 211 17.12 15.53 -27.64
C LEU A 211 17.46 15.04 -29.05
N SER A 212 17.41 13.73 -29.30
CA SER A 212 17.67 13.14 -30.62
C SER A 212 16.44 13.13 -31.54
N HIS A 213 15.24 13.35 -30.99
CA HIS A 213 13.97 13.24 -31.72
C HIS A 213 13.14 14.54 -31.72
N ALA A 214 13.60 15.57 -31.02
CA ALA A 214 12.95 16.87 -31.00
C ALA A 214 13.15 17.62 -32.32
N ASP A 215 12.06 18.11 -32.89
CA ASP A 215 12.11 19.04 -34.01
C ASP A 215 12.69 20.40 -33.57
N PRO A 216 13.30 21.19 -34.48
CA PRO A 216 13.82 22.51 -34.14
C PRO A 216 12.73 23.41 -33.52
N GLY A 217 12.94 23.81 -32.26
CA GLY A 217 12.01 24.66 -31.51
C GLY A 217 10.90 23.92 -30.75
N GLN A 218 10.82 22.59 -30.88
CA GLN A 218 9.89 21.76 -30.12
C GLN A 218 10.30 21.68 -28.65
N GLN A 219 9.33 21.71 -27.73
CA GLN A 219 9.63 21.50 -26.32
C GLN A 219 9.84 20.01 -26.01
N LEU A 220 10.73 19.69 -25.08
CA LEU A 220 10.97 18.30 -24.68
C LEU A 220 9.73 17.63 -24.07
N SER A 221 8.89 18.39 -23.36
CA SER A 221 7.63 17.87 -22.80
C SER A 221 6.65 17.41 -23.87
N GLU A 222 6.65 18.06 -25.05
CA GLU A 222 5.85 17.66 -26.21
C GLU A 222 6.38 16.34 -26.81
N CYS A 223 7.70 16.14 -26.80
CA CYS A 223 8.32 14.89 -27.26
C CYS A 223 7.86 13.71 -26.40
N PHE A 224 7.74 13.92 -25.08
CA PHE A 224 7.25 12.90 -24.15
C PHE A 224 5.77 12.54 -24.31
N GLN A 225 4.96 13.39 -24.97
CA GLN A 225 3.56 13.08 -25.27
C GLN A 225 3.38 12.23 -26.52
N SER A 226 4.46 11.93 -27.25
CA SER A 226 4.37 11.18 -28.51
C SER A 226 4.15 9.68 -28.29
N ASP A 227 3.40 9.04 -29.19
CA ASP A 227 3.21 7.59 -29.17
C ASP A 227 4.54 6.83 -29.28
N LYS A 228 5.54 7.42 -29.95
CA LYS A 228 6.89 6.87 -30.05
C LYS A 228 7.56 6.79 -28.69
N PHE A 229 7.47 7.86 -27.89
CA PHE A 229 7.98 7.86 -26.52
C PHE A 229 7.22 6.86 -25.65
N ALA A 230 5.88 6.84 -25.77
CA ALA A 230 5.04 5.92 -25.02
C ALA A 230 5.41 4.44 -25.28
N ASN A 231 5.81 4.07 -26.49
CA ASN A 231 6.20 2.68 -26.79
C ASN A 231 7.61 2.29 -26.28
N ILE A 232 8.46 3.28 -25.99
CA ILE A 232 9.84 3.05 -25.52
C ILE A 232 9.90 3.10 -23.99
N CYS A 233 9.10 3.98 -23.40
CA CYS A 233 9.21 4.37 -22.00
C CYS A 233 7.92 4.15 -21.21
N ARG A 234 6.89 3.47 -21.76
CA ARG A 234 5.73 3.10 -20.95
C ARG A 234 6.21 2.23 -19.80
N PRO A 235 6.02 2.67 -18.54
CA PRO A 235 6.10 1.73 -17.48
C PRO A 235 4.96 0.73 -17.70
N ASP A 236 5.30 -0.51 -18.05
CA ASP A 236 4.44 -1.68 -17.82
C ASP A 236 4.02 -1.77 -16.32
N SER A 237 4.63 -0.93 -15.47
CA SER A 237 4.42 -0.84 -14.04
C SER A 237 3.09 -0.20 -13.59
N VAL A 238 2.33 0.57 -14.39
CA VAL A 238 1.10 1.20 -13.86
C VAL A 238 0.07 0.14 -13.48
N LYS A 239 -0.21 -0.77 -14.41
CA LYS A 239 -1.14 -1.88 -14.17
C LYS A 239 -0.60 -2.80 -13.07
N PHE A 240 0.70 -3.12 -13.12
CA PHE A 240 1.35 -3.93 -12.08
C PHE A 240 1.26 -3.29 -10.69
N ALA A 241 1.47 -1.98 -10.57
CA ALA A 241 1.43 -1.26 -9.31
C ALA A 241 0.01 -1.17 -8.75
N VAL A 242 -0.98 -0.87 -9.60
CA VAL A 242 -2.38 -0.79 -9.21
C VAL A 242 -2.94 -2.18 -8.86
N ASP A 243 -2.76 -3.17 -9.74
CA ASP A 243 -3.22 -4.53 -9.51
C ASP A 243 -2.49 -5.16 -8.32
N GLY A 244 -1.19 -4.92 -8.20
CA GLY A 244 -0.36 -5.38 -7.08
C GLY A 244 -0.80 -4.77 -5.75
N ALA A 245 -1.04 -3.46 -5.70
CA ALA A 245 -1.57 -2.79 -4.52
C ALA A 245 -2.95 -3.34 -4.14
N ALA A 246 -3.84 -3.51 -5.12
CA ALA A 246 -5.18 -4.05 -4.89
C ALA A 246 -5.15 -5.50 -4.37
N ALA A 247 -4.29 -6.34 -4.94
CA ALA A 247 -4.09 -7.72 -4.51
C ALA A 247 -3.53 -7.78 -3.08
N TYR A 248 -2.51 -6.98 -2.79
CA TYR A 248 -1.92 -6.88 -1.46
C TYR A 248 -2.96 -6.42 -0.42
N LEU A 249 -3.71 -5.35 -0.69
CA LEU A 249 -4.78 -4.85 0.19
C LEU A 249 -5.83 -5.91 0.47
N THR A 250 -6.27 -6.63 -0.58
CA THR A 250 -7.28 -7.69 -0.46
C THR A 250 -6.76 -8.83 0.43
N ARG A 251 -5.52 -9.27 0.21
CA ARG A 251 -4.94 -10.34 1.00
C ARG A 251 -4.80 -9.96 2.48
N VAL A 252 -4.33 -8.75 2.77
CA VAL A 252 -4.24 -8.24 4.15
C VAL A 252 -5.62 -8.18 4.81
N GLN A 253 -6.66 -7.76 4.06
CA GLN A 253 -8.03 -7.72 4.57
C GLN A 253 -8.52 -9.12 4.98
N GLU A 254 -8.36 -10.10 4.09
CA GLU A 254 -8.81 -11.48 4.30
C GLU A 254 -8.10 -12.11 5.51
N ASP A 255 -6.77 -11.99 5.56
CA ASP A 255 -5.98 -12.53 6.67
C ASP A 255 -6.37 -11.86 7.99
N PHE A 256 -6.54 -10.53 7.99
CA PHE A 256 -6.94 -9.78 9.19
C PHE A 256 -8.33 -10.17 9.68
N HIS A 257 -9.34 -10.20 8.82
CA HIS A 257 -10.71 -10.56 9.22
C HIS A 257 -10.80 -12.01 9.69
N LYS A 258 -10.12 -12.94 9.03
CA LYS A 258 -10.09 -14.34 9.45
C LYS A 258 -9.36 -14.50 10.79
N PHE A 259 -8.24 -13.80 10.97
CA PHE A 259 -7.53 -13.75 12.25
C PHE A 259 -8.42 -13.18 13.37
N GLU A 260 -9.03 -12.01 13.16
CA GLU A 260 -9.93 -11.42 14.14
C GLU A 260 -11.10 -12.34 14.50
N ARG A 261 -11.66 -13.09 13.53
CA ARG A 261 -12.75 -14.02 13.80
C ARG A 261 -12.33 -15.15 14.75
N ILE A 262 -11.12 -15.67 14.61
CA ILE A 262 -10.56 -16.71 15.48
C ILE A 262 -10.42 -16.14 16.91
N PHE A 263 -9.83 -14.96 17.06
CA PHE A 263 -9.46 -14.42 18.37
C PHE A 263 -10.53 -13.52 19.02
N LYS A 264 -11.56 -13.06 18.31
CA LYS A 264 -12.74 -12.37 18.89
C LYS A 264 -13.85 -13.34 19.31
N ASN A 265 -14.00 -14.47 18.62
CA ASN A 265 -15.02 -15.48 18.95
C ASN A 265 -14.51 -16.52 19.96
N GLY A 266 -13.20 -16.64 20.15
CA GLY A 266 -12.65 -17.26 21.35
C GLY A 266 -12.95 -16.35 22.54
N SER A 267 -13.83 -16.80 23.44
CA SER A 267 -14.15 -16.11 24.70
C SER A 267 -12.88 -15.54 25.32
N THR A 268 -12.91 -14.22 25.56
CA THR A 268 -11.99 -13.46 26.41
C THR A 268 -11.33 -14.31 27.48
N THR A 269 -10.04 -14.61 27.29
CA THR A 269 -8.96 -14.49 28.27
C THR A 269 -7.65 -14.87 27.58
N VAL A 270 -6.87 -13.86 27.17
CA VAL A 270 -5.41 -13.91 27.16
C VAL A 270 -4.95 -12.94 28.24
#